data_AF-A0AAX0RGG3-F1
#
_entry.id   AF-A0AAX0RGG3-F1
#
_cell.length_a   1.000
_cell.length_b   1.000
_cell.length_c   1.000
_cell.angle_alpha   90.00
_cell.angle_beta   90.00
_cell.angle_gamma   90.00
#
_symmetry.space_group_name_H-M   'P 1'
#
loop_
_entity.id
_entity.type
_entity.pdbx_description
1 polymer ?
#
loop_
_entity_poly.entity_id
_entity_poly.type
_entity_poly.pdbx_seq_one_letter_code
_entity_poly.pdbx_strand_id
1 'polypeptide(L)' 'MSVPNEPIPDQPPMPAPGWKPVPPIIEPEPDRLPDEAPVPNPDENDEPAKHVSEN' A
#
# COMPACT_ATOMS: atom_id res chain seq x y z
N MET A 1 -0.25 -31.61 -27.80
CA MET A 1 0.57 -31.74 -26.57
C MET A 1 2.00 -31.36 -26.92
N SER A 2 2.55 -30.31 -26.32
CA SER A 2 3.94 -29.90 -26.53
C SER A 2 4.88 -30.78 -25.69
N VAL A 3 5.98 -31.23 -26.29
CA VAL A 3 7.03 -31.96 -25.58
C VAL A 3 7.74 -31.00 -24.62
N PRO A 4 7.96 -31.35 -23.34
CA PRO A 4 8.80 -30.54 -22.46
C PRO A 4 10.22 -30.48 -23.06
N ASN A 5 10.75 -29.28 -23.26
CA ASN A 5 12.15 -29.15 -23.65
C ASN A 5 13.01 -29.59 -22.47
N GLU A 6 13.74 -30.70 -22.65
CA GLU A 6 14.79 -31.07 -21.71
C GLU A 6 15.87 -29.98 -21.69
N PRO A 7 16.43 -29.65 -20.52
CA PRO A 7 17.52 -28.68 -20.44
C PRO A 7 18.72 -29.20 -21.24
N ILE A 8 19.34 -28.30 -22.03
CA ILE A 8 20.54 -28.62 -22.80
C ILE A 8 21.66 -28.98 -21.81
N PRO A 9 22.27 -30.19 -21.90
CA PRO A 9 23.43 -30.52 -21.10
C PRO A 9 24.54 -29.52 -21.43
N ASP A 10 25.13 -28.89 -20.41
CA ASP A 10 26.18 -27.86 -20.53
C ASP A 10 25.72 -26.42 -20.84
N GLN A 11 24.43 -26.10 -20.72
CA GLN A 11 24.02 -24.70 -20.79
C GLN A 11 24.58 -23.91 -19.58
N PRO A 12 25.35 -22.83 -19.81
CA PRO A 12 25.81 -21.99 -18.71
C PRO A 12 24.61 -21.36 -17.99
N PRO A 13 24.70 -21.15 -16.67
CA PRO A 13 23.65 -20.45 -15.92
C PRO A 13 23.43 -19.07 -16.54
N MET A 14 22.17 -18.63 -16.59
CA MET A 14 21.86 -17.28 -17.06
C MET A 14 22.57 -16.24 -16.18
N PRO A 15 23.09 -15.15 -16.78
CA PRO A 15 23.73 -14.09 -16.01
C PRO A 15 22.73 -13.45 -15.04
N ALA A 16 23.24 -12.98 -13.91
CA ALA A 16 22.43 -12.22 -12.97
C ALA A 16 21.85 -10.97 -13.66
N PRO A 17 20.62 -10.55 -13.32
CA PRO A 17 20.08 -9.29 -13.82
C PRO A 17 21.01 -8.13 -13.46
N GLY A 18 21.30 -7.25 -14.43
CA GLY A 18 22.20 -6.12 -14.23
C GLY A 18 21.62 -4.97 -13.40
N TRP A 19 20.33 -5.04 -13.05
CA TRP A 19 19.67 -4.03 -12.23
C TRP A 19 19.83 -4.37 -10.74
N LYS A 20 20.21 -3.36 -9.96
CA LYS A 20 20.15 -3.43 -8.50
C LYS A 20 18.72 -3.09 -8.07
N PRO A 21 18.16 -3.75 -7.03
CA PRO A 21 16.90 -3.32 -6.46
C PRO A 21 16.99 -1.84 -6.09
N VAL A 22 16.07 -1.04 -6.60
CA VAL A 22 15.94 0.36 -6.19
C VAL A 22 15.62 0.34 -4.68
N PRO A 23 16.16 1.28 -3.88
CA PRO A 23 15.74 1.45 -2.49
C PRO A 23 14.21 1.43 -2.37
N PRO A 24 13.66 1.00 -1.22
CA PRO A 24 12.21 1.02 -1.01
C PRO A 24 11.69 2.42 -1.32
N ILE A 25 10.78 2.50 -2.29
CA ILE A 25 10.06 3.74 -2.56
C ILE A 25 9.08 3.96 -1.41
N ILE A 26 8.98 5.20 -0.94
CA ILE A 26 8.01 5.58 0.08
C ILE A 26 6.64 5.64 -0.60
N GLU A 27 5.63 4.99 -0.02
CA GLU A 27 4.26 5.14 -0.49
C GLU A 27 3.84 6.60 -0.37
N PRO A 28 3.20 7.20 -1.39
CA PRO A 28 2.66 8.55 -1.27
C PRO A 28 1.57 8.57 -0.18
N GLU A 29 1.47 9.70 0.52
CA GLU A 29 0.36 9.93 1.45
C GLU A 29 -0.98 9.86 0.69
N PRO A 30 -2.03 9.26 1.30
CA PRO A 30 -3.34 9.21 0.68
C PRO A 30 -3.98 10.61 0.61
N ASP A 31 -4.66 10.91 -0.51
CA ASP A 31 -5.52 12.09 -0.62
C ASP A 31 -6.71 11.93 0.33
N ARG A 32 -6.72 12.67 1.44
CA ARG A 32 -7.80 12.60 2.43
C ARG A 32 -8.96 13.50 2.04
N LEU A 33 -10.16 12.93 2.04
CA LEU A 33 -11.39 13.72 1.94
C LEU A 33 -11.71 14.41 3.28
N PRO A 34 -12.48 15.52 3.29
CA PRO A 34 -12.83 16.23 4.52
C PRO A 34 -13.60 15.38 5.55
N ASP A 35 -14.33 14.37 5.09
CA ASP A 35 -15.09 13.40 5.89
C ASP A 35 -14.23 12.25 6.45
N GLU A 36 -12.98 12.07 5.96
CA GLU A 36 -12.01 11.13 6.53
C GLU A 36 -11.20 11.72 7.70
N ALA A 37 -11.50 12.96 8.11
CA ALA A 37 -10.95 13.50 9.34
C ALA A 37 -11.43 12.62 10.53
N PRO A 38 -10.51 12.12 11.37
CA PRO A 38 -10.90 11.30 12.51
C PRO A 38 -11.81 12.12 13.42
N VAL A 39 -12.97 11.55 13.77
CA VAL A 39 -13.84 12.12 14.81
C VAL A 39 -13.13 11.91 16.15
N PRO A 40 -12.90 12.98 16.94
CA PRO A 40 -12.26 12.85 18.25
C PRO A 40 -13.03 11.87 19.13
N ASN A 41 -12.30 11.15 19.98
CA ASN A 41 -12.96 10.31 20.97
C ASN A 41 -13.81 11.18 21.93
N PRO A 42 -14.85 10.63 22.59
CA PRO A 42 -15.69 11.40 23.50
C PRO A 42 -14.94 12.06 24.67
N ASP A 43 -13.80 11.51 25.06
CA ASP A 43 -12.89 12.05 26.08
C ASP A 43 -11.91 13.10 25.53
N GLU A 44 -11.75 13.20 24.21
CA GLU A 44 -10.93 14.22 23.55
C GLU A 44 -11.69 15.55 23.36
N ASN A 45 -12.97 15.61 23.78
CA ASN A 45 -13.79 16.81 23.74
C ASN A 45 -14.41 17.11 25.11
N ASP A 46 -13.96 18.20 25.75
CA ASP A 46 -14.49 18.66 27.05
C ASP A 46 -15.89 19.29 26.95
N GLU A 47 -16.31 19.69 25.75
CA GLU A 47 -17.64 20.27 25.54
C GLU A 47 -18.71 19.17 25.32
N PRO A 48 -19.92 19.33 25.89
CA PRO A 48 -21.03 18.43 25.58
C PRO A 48 -21.40 18.51 24.08
N ALA A 49 -21.81 17.38 23.50
CA ALA A 49 -22.26 17.32 22.12
C ALA A 49 -23.39 18.33 21.87
N LYS A 50 -23.21 19.22 20.88
CA LYS A 50 -24.21 20.22 20.50
C LYS A 50 -25.31 19.53 19.70
N HIS A 51 -26.42 19.18 20.36
CA HIS A 51 -27.61 18.68 19.68
C HIS A 51 -28.31 19.84 18.98
N VAL A 52 -28.47 19.74 17.66
CA VAL A 52 -29.41 20.59 16.92
C VAL A 52 -30.81 20.16 17.33
N SER A 53 -31.49 20.97 18.14
CA SER A 53 -32.92 20.82 18.35
C SER A 53 -33.61 21.29 17.08
N GLU A 54 -34.03 20.33 16.25
CA GLU A 54 -34.89 20.58 15.10
C GLU A 54 -36.28 20.98 15.62
N ASN A 55 -36.73 22.18 15.26
CA ASN A 55 -38.04 22.73 15.61
C ASN A 55 -38.89 22.90 14.36
#